data_AF-A0A7J4JH85-F1
#
_entry.id   AF-A0A7J4JH85-F1
#
_cell.length_a   1.000
_cell.length_b   1.000
_cell.length_c   1.000
_cell.angle_alpha   90.00
_cell.angle_beta   90.00
_cell.angle_gamma   90.00
#
_symmetry.space_group_name_H-M   'P 1'
#
loop_
_entity.id
_entity.type
_entity.pdbx_description
1 polymer ?
#
loop_
_entity_poly.entity_id
_entity_poly.type
_entity_poly.pdbx_seq_one_letter_code
_entity_poly.pdbx_strand_id
1 'polypeptide(L)'
;MNAGLVALTADVRLMGFYALLFAPHFLDLVGLKWVTNAGDMTQNIQHPYALDAEARICLPMHGGGRRKLDFAKALVCLVGPLGEDRLVWLIWSVVAGWLVVAFLFFKPL
;
A
#
# COMPACT_ATOMS: atom_id res chain seq x y z
N MET A 1 -1.88 3.79 29.54
CA MET A 1 -0.71 2.92 29.82
C MET A 1 -0.62 1.88 28.70
N ASN A 2 0.59 1.57 28.20
CA ASN A 2 0.99 0.25 27.65
C ASN A 2 1.50 0.11 26.20
N ALA A 3 1.48 1.08 25.29
CA ALA A 3 2.20 0.88 24.02
C ALA A 3 3.73 0.82 24.25
N GLY A 4 4.26 1.77 25.01
CA GLY A 4 5.68 1.81 25.39
C GLY A 4 6.10 0.69 26.35
N LEU A 5 5.21 0.26 27.25
CA LEU A 5 5.50 -0.84 28.18
C LEU A 5 5.50 -2.19 27.45
N VAL A 6 4.54 -2.41 26.54
CA VAL A 6 4.51 -3.60 25.68
C VAL A 6 5.74 -3.64 24.77
N ALA A 7 6.19 -2.50 24.21
CA ALA A 7 7.41 -2.46 23.42
C ALA A 7 8.67 -2.81 24.24
N LEU A 8 8.73 -2.43 25.52
CA LEU A 8 9.86 -2.74 26.41
C LEU A 8 9.84 -4.19 26.91
N THR A 9 8.69 -4.86 26.88
CA THR A 9 8.52 -6.26 27.31
C THR A 9 8.22 -7.23 26.17
N ALA A 10 8.14 -6.73 24.93
CA ALA A 10 7.77 -7.55 23.77
C ALA A 10 8.93 -8.47 23.39
N ASP A 11 8.57 -9.72 23.11
CA ASP A 11 9.46 -10.68 22.47
C ASP A 11 9.96 -10.09 21.13
N VAL A 12 11.25 -10.26 20.83
CA VAL A 12 11.87 -9.84 19.55
C VAL A 12 11.08 -10.38 18.36
N ARG A 13 10.47 -11.56 18.48
CA ARG A 13 9.57 -12.14 17.47
C ARG A 13 8.30 -11.32 17.28
N LEU A 14 7.70 -10.84 18.37
CA LEU A 14 6.50 -10.00 18.32
C LEU A 14 6.83 -8.62 17.71
N MET A 15 7.98 -8.04 18.05
CA MET A 15 8.48 -6.82 17.41
C MET A 15 8.70 -7.01 15.91
N GLY A 16 9.31 -8.13 15.51
CA GLY A 16 9.50 -8.49 14.10
C GLY A 16 8.18 -8.68 13.35
N PHE A 17 7.19 -9.33 13.96
CA PHE A 17 5.86 -9.49 13.39
C PHE A 17 5.20 -8.14 13.11
N TYR A 18 5.21 -7.23 14.09
CA TYR A 18 4.68 -5.88 13.90
C TYR A 18 5.43 -5.11 12.81
N ALA A 19 6.77 -5.16 12.80
CA ALA A 19 7.55 -4.52 11.75
C ALA A 19 7.18 -5.05 10.35
N LEU A 20 6.96 -6.36 10.22
CA LEU A 20 6.53 -6.97 8.98
C LEU A 20 5.12 -6.50 8.57
N LEU A 21 4.17 -6.40 9.51
CA LEU A 21 2.83 -5.87 9.24
C LEU A 21 2.84 -4.44 8.68
N PHE A 22 3.79 -3.60 9.12
CA PHE A 22 3.94 -2.23 8.63
C PHE A 22 4.73 -2.11 7.32
N ALA A 23 5.41 -3.16 6.87
CA ALA A 23 6.25 -3.10 5.67
C ALA A 23 5.52 -2.67 4.38
N PRO A 24 4.26 -3.08 4.11
CA PRO A 24 3.53 -2.59 2.94
C PRO A 24 3.32 -1.07 2.96
N HIS A 25 3.10 -0.49 4.13
CA HIS A 25 3.00 0.96 4.30
C HIS A 25 4.34 1.66 4.07
N PHE A 26 5.45 1.03 4.49
CA PHE A 26 6.78 1.55 4.22
C PHE A 26 7.09 1.55 2.71
N LEU A 27 6.72 0.49 1.99
CA LEU A 27 6.84 0.41 0.54
C LEU A 27 5.98 1.49 -0.16
N ASP A 28 4.75 1.70 0.28
CA ASP A 28 3.89 2.76 -0.25
C ASP A 28 4.49 4.16 -0.02
N LEU A 29 4.92 4.44 1.21
CA LEU A 29 5.36 5.77 1.59
C LEU A 29 6.76 6.11 1.08
N VAL A 30 7.72 5.22 1.28
CA VAL A 30 9.13 5.43 0.95
C VAL A 30 9.48 4.90 -0.44
N GLY A 31 8.88 3.79 -0.86
CA GLY A 31 9.15 3.21 -2.17
C GLY A 31 8.40 3.93 -3.31
N LEU A 32 7.10 4.13 -3.15
CA LEU A 32 6.26 4.67 -4.23
C LEU A 32 6.11 6.19 -4.12
N LYS A 33 5.62 6.68 -2.98
CA LYS A 33 5.27 8.11 -2.83
C LYS A 33 6.49 9.01 -2.77
N TRP A 34 7.56 8.63 -2.06
CA TRP A 34 8.78 9.42 -2.05
C TRP A 34 9.40 9.54 -3.44
N VAL A 35 9.45 8.43 -4.19
CA VAL A 35 10.09 8.40 -5.51
C VAL A 35 9.27 9.15 -6.57
N THR A 36 7.94 9.02 -6.53
CA THR A 36 7.08 9.54 -7.60
C THR A 36 6.41 10.88 -7.25
N ASN A 37 6.31 11.21 -5.96
CA ASN A 37 5.53 12.34 -5.43
C ASN A 37 6.33 13.22 -4.44
N ALA A 38 7.68 13.23 -4.50
CA ALA A 38 8.54 13.90 -3.51
C ALA A 38 8.14 15.36 -3.17
N GLY A 39 7.63 16.12 -4.14
CA GLY A 39 7.21 17.52 -3.96
C GLY A 39 5.80 17.71 -3.38
N ASP A 40 4.98 16.66 -3.35
CA ASP A 40 3.62 16.68 -2.82
C ASP A 40 3.17 15.25 -2.52
N MET A 41 3.48 14.79 -1.30
CA MET A 41 3.06 13.49 -0.77
C MET A 41 1.61 13.49 -0.28
N THR A 42 0.92 14.65 -0.33
CA THR A 42 -0.46 14.75 0.09
C THR A 42 -1.39 14.25 -1.02
N GLN A 43 -2.51 13.64 -0.65
CA GLN A 43 -3.54 13.20 -1.60
C GLN A 43 -4.39 14.36 -2.13
N ASN A 44 -3.94 15.62 -2.02
CA ASN A 44 -4.74 16.83 -2.25
C ASN A 44 -4.93 17.18 -3.75
N ILE A 45 -4.84 16.18 -4.63
CA ILE A 45 -5.05 16.36 -6.06
C ILE A 45 -6.53 16.12 -6.33
N GLN A 46 -7.20 17.08 -6.96
CA GLN A 46 -8.65 17.08 -7.17
C GLN A 46 -9.18 15.87 -7.96
N HIS A 47 -8.33 15.06 -8.61
CA HIS A 47 -8.70 13.79 -9.23
C HIS A 47 -7.56 12.76 -9.13
N PRO A 48 -7.51 11.95 -8.06
CA PRO A 48 -6.41 10.98 -7.86
C PRO A 48 -6.47 9.80 -8.85
N TYR A 49 -7.65 9.56 -9.43
CA TYR A 49 -7.92 8.50 -10.41
C TYR A 49 -8.68 9.09 -11.60
N ALA A 50 -8.51 8.47 -12.76
CA ALA A 50 -9.34 8.71 -13.94
C ALA A 50 -10.21 7.48 -14.19
N LEU A 51 -11.31 7.66 -14.91
CA LEU A 51 -12.15 6.58 -15.39
C LEU A 51 -11.99 6.47 -16.90
N ASP A 52 -11.89 5.24 -17.41
CA ASP A 52 -11.96 5.00 -18.86
C ASP A 52 -13.42 4.95 -19.36
N ALA A 53 -13.59 4.69 -20.66
CA ALA A 53 -14.90 4.65 -21.31
C ALA A 53 -15.84 3.57 -20.73
N GLU A 54 -15.28 2.56 -20.05
CA GLU A 54 -16.01 1.48 -19.40
C GLU A 54 -16.12 1.66 -17.87
N ALA A 55 -15.89 2.87 -17.36
CA ALA A 55 -15.91 3.20 -15.94
C ALA A 55 -14.90 2.40 -15.09
N ARG A 56 -13.77 1.99 -15.67
CA ARG A 56 -12.67 1.34 -14.95
C ARG A 56 -11.66 2.38 -14.48
N ILE A 57 -11.10 2.15 -13.30
CA ILE A 57 -10.08 2.99 -12.69
C ILE A 57 -8.80 2.89 -13.52
N CYS A 58 -8.36 4.04 -14.00
CA CYS A 58 -7.11 4.22 -14.73
C CYS A 58 -6.28 5.35 -14.12
N LEU A 59 -5.00 5.39 -14.50
CA LEU A 59 -4.04 6.34 -13.94
C LEU A 59 -4.04 7.64 -14.74
N PRO A 60 -4.37 8.79 -14.13
CA PRO A 60 -4.24 10.06 -14.81
C PRO A 60 -2.76 10.37 -15.07
N MET A 61 -2.45 10.75 -16.31
CA MET A 61 -1.12 11.31 -16.61
C MET A 61 -1.06 12.72 -16.06
N HIS A 62 -0.11 12.98 -15.16
CA HIS A 62 0.13 14.34 -14.67
C HIS A 62 1.10 15.08 -15.61
N GLY A 63 1.07 16.41 -15.57
CA GLY A 63 1.89 17.27 -16.42
C GLY A 63 3.37 16.83 -16.44
N GLY A 64 3.94 16.71 -17.64
CA GLY A 64 5.31 16.23 -17.85
C GLY A 64 5.46 14.70 -17.97
N GLY A 65 4.37 13.95 -18.16
CA GLY A 65 4.41 12.50 -18.43
C GLY A 65 4.75 11.64 -17.20
N ARG A 66 4.77 12.24 -16.01
CA ARG A 66 5.08 11.54 -14.75
C ARG A 66 3.80 10.98 -14.13
N ARG A 67 3.84 9.72 -13.71
CA ARG A 67 2.76 9.07 -12.95
C ARG A 67 3.06 9.21 -11.47
N LYS A 68 2.11 9.80 -10.73
CA LYS A 68 2.12 9.80 -9.28
C LYS A 68 1.60 8.48 -8.76
N LEU A 69 2.43 7.67 -8.10
CA LEU A 69 2.07 6.33 -7.66
C LEU A 69 1.85 6.26 -6.14
N ASP A 70 0.83 5.50 -5.77
CA ASP A 70 0.58 4.93 -4.46
C ASP A 70 0.34 3.42 -4.66
N PHE A 71 0.15 2.68 -3.57
CA PHE A 71 -0.03 1.24 -3.61
C PHE A 71 -1.13 0.78 -4.57
N ALA A 72 -2.30 1.40 -4.51
CA ALA A 72 -3.43 1.05 -5.39
C ALA A 72 -3.10 1.37 -6.86
N LYS A 73 -2.48 2.52 -7.12
CA LYS A 73 -2.06 2.91 -8.47
C LYS A 73 -0.97 2.00 -9.02
N ALA A 74 -0.06 1.51 -8.18
CA ALA A 74 0.95 0.55 -8.58
C ALA A 74 0.30 -0.78 -9.00
N LEU A 75 -0.73 -1.25 -8.27
CA LEU A 75 -1.48 -2.43 -8.66
C LEU A 75 -2.20 -2.26 -10.00
N VAL A 76 -2.85 -1.10 -10.23
CA VAL A 76 -3.46 -0.76 -11.53
C VAL A 76 -2.41 -0.68 -12.65
N CYS A 77 -1.20 -0.19 -12.38
CA CYS A 77 -0.08 -0.21 -13.32
C CYS A 77 0.32 -1.63 -13.73
N LEU A 78 0.30 -2.59 -12.80
CA LEU A 78 0.73 -3.97 -13.02
C LEU A 78 -0.34 -4.80 -13.72
N VAL A 79 -1.61 -4.62 -13.36
CA VAL A 79 -2.72 -5.47 -13.81
C VAL A 79 -3.53 -4.82 -14.94
N GLY A 80 -3.44 -3.50 -15.10
CA GLY A 80 -4.23 -2.72 -16.05
C GLY A 80 -5.49 -2.11 -15.41
N PRO A 81 -6.35 -1.45 -16.22
CA PRO A 81 -7.58 -0.82 -15.74
C PRO A 81 -8.53 -1.83 -15.12
N LEU A 82 -9.02 -1.52 -13.92
CA LEU A 82 -9.92 -2.39 -13.15
C LEU A 82 -11.14 -1.60 -12.67
N GLY A 83 -12.31 -2.25 -12.62
CA GLY A 83 -13.43 -1.70 -11.87
C GLY A 83 -13.11 -1.60 -10.38
N GLU A 84 -13.76 -0.70 -9.67
CA GLU A 84 -13.52 -0.43 -8.25
C GLU A 84 -13.58 -1.70 -7.39
N ASP A 85 -14.65 -2.50 -7.55
CA ASP A 85 -14.81 -3.76 -6.80
C ASP A 85 -13.62 -4.70 -6.99
N ARG A 86 -13.15 -4.84 -8.24
CA ARG A 86 -12.01 -5.74 -8.56
C ARG A 86 -10.72 -5.21 -7.96
N LEU A 87 -10.51 -3.90 -7.97
CA LEU A 87 -9.35 -3.28 -7.35
C LEU A 87 -9.37 -3.48 -5.82
N VAL A 88 -10.53 -3.31 -5.18
CA VAL A 88 -10.70 -3.57 -3.75
C VAL A 88 -10.39 -5.03 -3.42
N TRP A 89 -10.97 -5.99 -4.17
CA TRP A 89 -10.68 -7.41 -3.96
C TRP A 89 -9.21 -7.75 -4.17
N LEU A 90 -8.55 -7.14 -5.17
CA LEU A 90 -7.12 -7.31 -5.40
C LEU A 90 -6.30 -6.81 -4.20
N ILE A 91 -6.60 -5.61 -3.69
CA ILE A 91 -5.93 -5.05 -2.51
C ILE A 91 -6.10 -6.00 -1.31
N TRP A 92 -7.32 -6.44 -1.04
CA TRP A 92 -7.62 -7.36 0.06
C TRP A 92 -6.88 -8.69 -0.08
N SER A 93 -6.78 -9.22 -1.30
CA SER A 93 -6.04 -10.46 -1.58
C SER A 93 -4.55 -10.31 -1.29
N VAL A 94 -3.95 -9.19 -1.66
CA VAL A 94 -2.54 -8.90 -1.36
C VAL A 94 -2.31 -8.73 0.13
N VAL A 95 -3.19 -8.00 0.82
CA VAL A 95 -3.13 -7.81 2.28
C VAL A 95 -3.29 -9.16 2.99
N ALA A 96 -4.26 -9.98 2.63
CA ALA A 96 -4.47 -11.30 3.21
C ALA A 96 -3.25 -12.22 2.98
N GLY A 97 -2.70 -12.24 1.76
CA GLY A 97 -1.47 -12.96 1.45
C GLY A 97 -0.28 -12.50 2.32
N TRP A 98 -0.15 -11.18 2.53
CA TRP A 98 0.86 -10.62 3.41
C TRP A 98 0.67 -11.03 4.88
N LEU A 99 -0.56 -11.05 5.38
CA LEU A 99 -0.87 -11.53 6.73
C LEU A 99 -0.51 -13.01 6.89
N VAL A 100 -0.77 -13.84 5.88
CA VAL A 100 -0.36 -15.25 5.87
C VAL A 100 1.16 -15.37 5.93
N VAL A 101 1.89 -14.60 5.13
CA VAL A 101 3.36 -14.55 5.17
C VAL A 101 3.83 -14.15 6.58
N ALA A 102 3.32 -13.05 7.12
CA ALA A 102 3.66 -12.59 8.46
C ALA A 102 3.43 -13.67 9.53
N PHE A 103 2.30 -14.36 9.46
CA PHE A 103 1.95 -15.42 10.39
C PHE A 103 2.86 -16.66 10.26
N LEU A 104 3.20 -17.07 9.02
CA LEU A 104 4.08 -18.21 8.79
C LEU A 104 5.52 -17.95 9.28
N PHE A 105 6.03 -16.74 9.07
CA PHE A 105 7.38 -16.36 9.51
C PHE A 105 7.50 -16.19 11.03
N PHE A 106 6.43 -15.77 11.70
CA PHE A 106 6.43 -15.47 13.14
C PHE A 106 5.51 -16.36 13.96
N LYS A 107 5.31 -17.62 13.54
CA LYS A 107 4.47 -18.63 14.22
C LYS A 107 4.48 -18.40 15.74
N PRO A 108 3.36 -17.96 16.35
CA PRO A 108 3.29 -17.83 17.79
C PRO A 108 3.38 -19.25 18.36
N LEU A 109 4.48 -19.54 19.04
CA LEU A 109 4.65 -20.75 19.85
C LEU A 109 4.06 -20.50 21.23
#